data_AF-A0A7Y8TWF7-F1
#
_entry.id   AF-A0A7Y8TWF7-F1
#
_cell.length_a   1.000
_cell.length_b   1.000
_cell.length_c   1.000
_cell.angle_alpha   90.00
_cell.angle_beta   90.00
_cell.angle_gamma   90.00
#
_symmetry.space_group_name_H-M   'P 1'
#
loop_
_entity.id
_entity.type
_entity.pdbx_description
1 polymer ?
#
loop_
_entity_poly.entity_id
_entity_poly.type
_entity_poly.pdbx_seq_one_letter_code
_entity_poly.pdbx_strand_id
1 'polypeptide(L)'
;MDKLDSILELHDHAMIYALQAEFNRVRGSFDLENQKAALGSYNIFESEFKELIQAVKEENYNELRDGIGDVITTILALAYLIDMDISYKQLKDVYIEESLYPCEDYRCYVDSIYKSVVLLKDAILNKDIEETKRHVVGVLARTYLCLPEFARFSIREDLVQITKASLSKICPTEEDAQMTVEKYAEEGCETHYKPTPTGGFAIYSSKEQILRGEKISENKFLKFYKWQEPKFEPIDNEQTRWNHYNTKTFKALALIESQAA
;
A
#
# COMPACT_ATOMS: atom_id res chain seq x y z
N MET A 1 -23.56 11.25 8.18
CA MET A 1 -22.30 10.66 7.73
C MET A 1 -21.24 11.02 8.74
N ASP A 2 -20.50 10.02 9.21
CA ASP A 2 -19.28 10.30 9.95
C ASP A 2 -18.29 11.02 9.02
N LYS A 3 -17.43 11.89 9.54
CA LYS A 3 -16.46 12.62 8.70
C LYS A 3 -15.52 11.66 7.98
N LEU A 4 -15.18 10.54 8.63
CA LEU A 4 -14.36 9.48 8.05
C LEU A 4 -15.04 8.79 6.87
N ASP A 5 -16.36 8.58 6.91
CA ASP A 5 -17.11 7.94 5.81
C ASP A 5 -17.05 8.76 4.52
N SER A 6 -16.96 10.09 4.62
CA SER A 6 -16.89 10.97 3.44
C SER A 6 -15.61 10.76 2.61
N ILE A 7 -14.54 10.20 3.20
CA ILE A 7 -13.31 9.86 2.48
C ILE A 7 -13.58 8.77 1.44
N LEU A 8 -14.48 7.82 1.74
CA LEU A 8 -14.79 6.68 0.87
C LEU A 8 -15.55 7.08 -0.41
N GLU A 9 -16.16 8.27 -0.43
CA GLU A 9 -16.87 8.81 -1.58
C GLU A 9 -15.93 9.48 -2.60
N LEU A 10 -14.68 9.76 -2.21
CA LEU A 10 -13.68 10.36 -3.07
C LEU A 10 -13.16 9.36 -4.12
N HIS A 11 -12.76 9.87 -5.28
CA HIS A 11 -12.04 9.07 -6.28
C HIS A 11 -10.68 8.59 -5.73
N ASP A 12 -10.19 7.44 -6.20
CA ASP A 12 -9.02 6.69 -5.69
C ASP A 12 -7.88 7.55 -5.15
N HIS A 13 -7.28 8.41 -5.96
CA HIS A 13 -6.13 9.21 -5.53
C HIS A 13 -6.49 10.18 -4.38
N ALA A 14 -7.62 10.88 -4.51
CA ALA A 14 -8.09 11.81 -3.49
C ALA A 14 -8.49 11.10 -2.19
N MET A 15 -9.09 9.90 -2.31
CA MET A 15 -9.42 9.04 -1.18
C MET A 15 -8.17 8.65 -0.40
N ILE A 16 -7.13 8.18 -1.09
CA ILE A 16 -5.87 7.79 -0.42
C ILE A 16 -5.12 9.00 0.14
N TYR A 17 -5.18 10.17 -0.51
CA TYR A 17 -4.56 11.39 0.01
C TYR A 17 -5.25 11.89 1.28
N ALA A 18 -6.59 11.86 1.31
CA ALA A 18 -7.35 12.16 2.50
C ALA A 18 -7.04 11.16 3.64
N LEU A 19 -6.90 9.87 3.31
CA LEU A 19 -6.42 8.85 4.26
C LEU A 19 -5.03 9.18 4.82
N GLN A 20 -4.08 9.62 3.99
CA GLN A 20 -2.73 9.98 4.46
C GLN A 20 -2.76 11.17 5.41
N ALA A 21 -3.53 12.21 5.06
CA ALA A 21 -3.74 13.35 5.94
C ALA A 21 -4.34 12.91 7.27
N GLU A 22 -5.35 12.02 7.24
CA GLU A 22 -6.00 11.49 8.44
C GLU A 22 -5.01 10.73 9.35
N PHE A 23 -4.02 10.06 8.77
CA PHE A 23 -2.94 9.39 9.52
C PHE A 23 -1.81 10.34 9.97
N ASN A 24 -2.05 11.64 9.98
CA ASN A 24 -1.09 12.69 10.38
C ASN A 24 0.19 12.71 9.52
N ARG A 25 0.15 12.21 8.28
CA ARG A 25 1.29 12.33 7.36
C ARG A 25 1.32 13.75 6.78
N VAL A 26 2.54 14.28 6.66
CA VAL A 26 2.76 15.64 6.15
C VAL A 26 3.05 15.58 4.65
N ARG A 27 2.18 16.22 3.85
CA ARG A 27 2.36 16.34 2.41
C ARG A 27 3.65 17.13 2.11
N GLY A 28 4.43 16.69 1.12
CA GLY A 28 5.70 17.37 0.79
C GLY A 28 6.82 17.18 1.81
N SER A 29 6.70 16.23 2.74
CA SER A 29 7.77 15.94 3.72
C SER A 29 8.84 14.98 3.19
N PHE A 30 8.73 14.50 1.96
CA PHE A 30 9.72 13.64 1.34
C PHE A 30 10.97 14.44 0.94
N ASP A 31 12.12 14.05 1.49
CA ASP A 31 13.41 14.69 1.24
C ASP A 31 14.43 13.64 0.83
N LEU A 32 14.91 13.74 -0.43
CA LEU A 32 15.93 12.85 -0.99
C LEU A 32 17.31 13.07 -0.37
N GLU A 33 17.58 14.22 0.25
CA GLU A 33 18.82 14.42 0.99
C GLU A 33 18.82 13.57 2.28
N ASN A 34 17.66 13.41 2.90
CA ASN A 34 17.45 12.47 4.00
C ASN A 34 17.18 11.05 3.50
N GLN A 35 18.22 10.41 2.96
CA GLN A 35 18.15 9.05 2.41
C GLN A 35 17.55 8.02 3.39
N LYS A 36 17.81 8.15 4.70
CA LYS A 36 17.22 7.23 5.70
C LYS A 36 15.68 7.33 5.71
N ALA A 37 15.14 8.54 5.69
CA ALA A 37 13.70 8.75 5.68
C ALA A 37 13.09 8.38 4.31
N ALA A 38 13.72 8.80 3.21
CA ALA A 38 13.26 8.51 1.85
C ALA A 38 13.20 7.00 1.57
N LEU A 39 14.27 6.27 1.90
CA LEU A 39 14.30 4.80 1.80
C LEU A 39 13.34 4.16 2.80
N GLY A 40 13.13 4.76 3.98
CA GLY A 40 12.12 4.30 4.93
C GLY A 40 10.71 4.30 4.32
N SER A 41 10.32 5.37 3.63
CA SER A 41 9.04 5.45 2.91
C SER A 41 8.96 4.46 1.76
N TYR A 42 10.03 4.32 0.96
CA TYR A 42 10.10 3.32 -0.10
C TYR A 42 10.00 1.89 0.43
N ASN A 43 10.66 1.58 1.56
CA ASN A 43 10.67 0.23 2.13
C ASN A 43 9.29 -0.21 2.63
N ILE A 44 8.44 0.73 3.07
CA ILE A 44 7.03 0.43 3.37
C ILE A 44 6.29 0.00 2.10
N PHE A 45 6.47 0.72 1.00
CA PHE A 45 5.91 0.32 -0.29
C PHE A 45 6.48 -1.03 -0.79
N GLU A 46 7.80 -1.22 -0.67
CA GLU A 46 8.47 -2.46 -1.08
C GLU A 46 7.96 -3.66 -0.27
N SER A 47 7.62 -3.50 1.02
CA SER A 47 7.03 -4.59 1.81
C SER A 47 5.65 -4.99 1.30
N GLU A 48 4.75 -4.03 1.02
CA GLU A 48 3.43 -4.37 0.45
C GLU A 48 3.56 -5.05 -0.93
N PHE A 49 4.53 -4.60 -1.74
CA PHE A 49 4.80 -5.24 -3.02
C PHE A 49 5.33 -6.67 -2.87
N LYS A 50 6.13 -6.96 -1.83
CA LYS A 50 6.58 -8.33 -1.52
C LYS A 50 5.42 -9.23 -1.09
N GLU A 51 4.45 -8.70 -0.35
CA GLU A 51 3.23 -9.44 0.01
C GLU A 51 2.42 -9.80 -1.24
N LEU A 52 2.30 -8.87 -2.20
CA LEU A 52 1.69 -9.16 -3.51
C LEU A 52 2.43 -10.28 -4.29
N ILE A 53 3.77 -10.28 -4.28
CA ILE A 53 4.58 -11.35 -4.89
C ILE A 53 4.27 -12.70 -4.19
N GLN A 54 4.22 -12.69 -2.86
CA GLN A 54 3.95 -13.88 -2.06
C GLN A 54 2.54 -14.44 -2.31
N ALA A 55 1.54 -13.56 -2.47
CA ALA A 55 0.16 -13.93 -2.81
C ALA A 55 0.07 -14.62 -4.18
N VAL A 56 0.79 -14.12 -5.19
CA VAL A 56 0.88 -14.77 -6.52
C VAL A 56 1.61 -16.10 -6.44
N LYS A 57 2.66 -16.20 -5.63
CA LYS A 57 3.42 -17.45 -5.41
C LYS A 57 2.59 -18.53 -4.73
N GLU A 58 1.77 -18.15 -3.76
CA GLU A 58 0.90 -19.06 -3.00
C GLU A 58 -0.44 -19.32 -3.64
N GLU A 59 -0.74 -18.66 -4.76
CA GLU A 59 -2.06 -18.70 -5.39
C GLU A 59 -3.16 -18.32 -4.37
N ASN A 60 -2.88 -17.32 -3.52
CA ASN A 60 -3.82 -16.80 -2.54
C ASN A 60 -4.55 -15.57 -3.08
N TYR A 61 -5.79 -15.78 -3.51
CA TYR A 61 -6.51 -14.78 -4.30
C TYR A 61 -7.02 -13.60 -3.47
N ASN A 62 -7.32 -13.82 -2.18
CA ASN A 62 -7.70 -12.73 -1.29
C ASN A 62 -6.48 -11.84 -0.99
N GLU A 63 -5.33 -12.45 -0.72
CA GLU A 63 -4.07 -11.71 -0.50
C GLU A 63 -3.59 -11.00 -1.78
N LEU A 64 -3.90 -11.55 -2.97
CA LEU A 64 -3.64 -10.86 -4.24
C LEU A 64 -4.40 -9.54 -4.31
N ARG A 65 -5.69 -9.55 -3.95
CA ARG A 65 -6.56 -8.36 -3.97
C ARG A 65 -6.12 -7.34 -2.92
N ASP A 66 -5.82 -7.81 -1.71
CA ASP A 66 -5.31 -6.98 -0.62
C ASP A 66 -3.97 -6.34 -1.02
N GLY A 67 -3.00 -7.16 -1.46
CA GLY A 67 -1.69 -6.70 -1.90
C GLY A 67 -1.74 -5.71 -3.07
N ILE A 68 -2.68 -5.85 -4.02
CA ILE A 68 -2.88 -4.85 -5.08
C ILE A 68 -3.30 -3.50 -4.47
N GLY A 69 -4.26 -3.50 -3.55
CA GLY A 69 -4.73 -2.27 -2.93
C GLY A 69 -3.72 -1.65 -1.96
N ASP A 70 -2.91 -2.45 -1.28
CA ASP A 70 -1.83 -1.96 -0.42
C ASP A 70 -0.66 -1.39 -1.23
N VAL A 71 -0.33 -1.99 -2.37
CA VAL A 71 0.60 -1.41 -3.36
C VAL A 71 0.10 -0.04 -3.82
N ILE A 72 -1.19 0.09 -4.17
CA ILE A 72 -1.80 1.38 -4.58
C ILE A 72 -1.77 2.38 -3.42
N THR A 73 -2.13 1.94 -2.22
CA THR A 73 -2.22 2.81 -1.03
C THR A 73 -0.85 3.36 -0.66
N THR A 74 0.18 2.51 -0.65
CA THR A 74 1.53 2.90 -0.23
C THR A 74 2.29 3.68 -1.30
N ILE A 75 2.09 3.38 -2.59
CA ILE A 75 2.70 4.19 -3.65
C ILE A 75 2.05 5.58 -3.76
N LEU A 76 0.74 5.69 -3.56
CA LEU A 76 0.05 6.99 -3.46
C LEU A 76 0.43 7.73 -2.17
N ALA A 77 0.71 7.00 -1.09
CA ALA A 77 1.28 7.63 0.09
C ALA A 77 2.65 8.24 -0.19
N LEU A 78 3.53 7.54 -0.93
CA LEU A 78 4.80 8.10 -1.37
C LEU A 78 4.58 9.33 -2.25
N ALA A 79 3.63 9.28 -3.19
CA ALA A 79 3.26 10.43 -4.03
C ALA A 79 2.81 11.65 -3.19
N TYR A 80 1.99 11.42 -2.16
CA TYR A 80 1.57 12.45 -1.21
C TYR A 80 2.76 13.04 -0.44
N LEU A 81 3.70 12.21 0.03
CA LEU A 81 4.89 12.71 0.70
C LEU A 81 5.80 13.52 -0.25
N ILE A 82 5.84 13.18 -1.55
CA ILE A 82 6.58 13.93 -2.59
C ILE A 82 5.87 15.24 -3.00
N ASP A 83 4.63 15.46 -2.56
CA ASP A 83 3.77 16.56 -3.04
C ASP A 83 3.42 16.46 -4.53
N MET A 84 3.07 15.25 -4.97
CA MET A 84 2.59 15.01 -6.33
C MET A 84 1.06 15.03 -6.37
N ASP A 85 0.48 15.64 -7.41
CA ASP A 85 -0.91 15.37 -7.78
C ASP A 85 -0.92 14.49 -9.04
N ILE A 86 -1.32 13.22 -8.86
CA ILE A 86 -1.35 12.26 -9.96
C ILE A 86 -2.66 12.41 -10.72
N SER A 87 -2.53 12.73 -12.01
CA SER A 87 -3.66 12.83 -12.95
C SER A 87 -3.81 11.54 -13.76
N TYR A 88 -5.04 11.26 -14.17
CA TYR A 88 -5.32 10.15 -15.09
C TYR A 88 -4.61 10.31 -16.45
N LYS A 89 -4.32 11.55 -16.86
CA LYS A 89 -3.52 11.82 -18.06
C LYS A 89 -2.12 11.23 -17.94
N GLN A 90 -1.44 11.41 -16.80
CA GLN A 90 -0.08 10.85 -16.61
C GLN A 90 -0.07 9.32 -16.70
N LEU A 91 -1.11 8.64 -16.17
CA LEU A 91 -1.22 7.18 -16.30
C LEU A 91 -1.42 6.76 -17.76
N LYS A 92 -2.23 7.53 -18.52
CA LYS A 92 -2.44 7.31 -19.96
C LYS A 92 -1.19 7.58 -20.80
N ASP A 93 -0.41 8.59 -20.45
CA ASP A 93 0.83 8.91 -21.16
C ASP A 93 1.80 7.72 -21.04
N VAL A 94 1.96 7.15 -19.84
CA VAL A 94 2.74 5.91 -19.64
C VAL A 94 2.17 4.73 -20.42
N TYR A 95 0.85 4.56 -20.46
CA TYR A 95 0.20 3.52 -21.26
C TYR A 95 0.56 3.61 -22.75
N ILE A 96 0.54 4.81 -23.31
CA ILE A 96 0.86 5.05 -24.73
C ILE A 96 2.37 4.85 -24.96
N GLU A 97 3.20 5.50 -24.15
CA GLU A 97 4.65 5.51 -24.31
C GLU A 97 5.28 4.14 -24.14
N GLU A 98 4.80 3.37 -23.15
CA GLU A 98 5.33 2.03 -22.85
C GLU A 98 4.51 0.91 -23.46
N SER A 99 3.45 1.22 -24.22
CA SER A 99 2.54 0.24 -24.82
C SER A 99 2.04 -0.77 -23.78
N LEU A 100 1.52 -0.25 -22.66
CA LEU A 100 1.00 -1.11 -21.60
C LEU A 100 -0.29 -1.78 -22.07
N TYR A 101 -0.43 -3.07 -21.81
CA TYR A 101 -1.66 -3.82 -22.06
C TYR A 101 -1.94 -4.73 -20.86
N PRO A 102 -3.19 -5.17 -20.69
CA PRO A 102 -3.51 -6.25 -19.76
C PRO A 102 -2.55 -7.43 -19.93
N CYS A 103 -1.95 -7.88 -18.84
CA CYS A 103 -1.05 -9.00 -18.87
C CYS A 103 -1.80 -10.32 -19.05
N GLU A 104 -1.10 -11.30 -19.61
CA GLU A 104 -1.65 -12.64 -19.84
C GLU A 104 -2.00 -13.37 -18.54
N ASP A 105 -1.29 -13.09 -17.43
CA ASP A 105 -1.52 -13.68 -16.11
C ASP A 105 -0.97 -12.79 -14.97
N TYR A 106 -1.23 -13.20 -13.73
CA TYR A 106 -0.80 -12.43 -12.55
C TYR A 106 0.72 -12.41 -12.34
N ARG A 107 1.48 -13.38 -12.86
CA ARG A 107 2.95 -13.37 -12.78
C ARG A 107 3.51 -12.31 -13.71
N CYS A 108 3.04 -12.27 -14.95
CA CYS A 108 3.39 -11.25 -15.92
C CYS A 108 2.98 -9.84 -15.45
N TYR A 109 1.82 -9.74 -14.81
CA TYR A 109 1.33 -8.50 -14.19
C TYR A 109 2.27 -8.00 -13.08
N VAL A 110 2.61 -8.85 -12.10
CA VAL A 110 3.53 -8.48 -11.02
C VAL A 110 4.95 -8.21 -11.53
N ASP A 111 5.44 -8.97 -12.52
CA ASP A 111 6.72 -8.70 -13.17
C ASP A 111 6.76 -7.35 -13.90
N SER A 112 5.63 -6.92 -14.47
CA SER A 112 5.50 -5.58 -15.05
C SER A 112 5.72 -4.51 -13.99
N ILE A 113 5.04 -4.63 -12.85
CA ILE A 113 5.17 -3.69 -11.72
C ILE A 113 6.58 -3.71 -11.14
N TYR A 114 7.17 -4.90 -10.97
CA TYR A 114 8.52 -5.10 -10.43
C TYR A 114 9.58 -4.27 -11.16
N LYS A 115 9.47 -4.13 -12.49
CA LYS A 115 10.37 -3.28 -13.29
C LYS A 115 10.39 -1.84 -12.76
N SER A 116 9.22 -1.26 -12.48
CA SER A 116 9.12 0.11 -11.94
C SER A 116 9.54 0.20 -10.48
N VAL A 117 9.34 -0.87 -9.69
CA VAL A 117 9.77 -0.93 -8.28
C VAL A 117 11.29 -0.82 -8.16
N VAL A 118 12.02 -1.61 -8.96
CA VAL A 118 13.50 -1.58 -8.97
C VAL A 118 14.01 -0.19 -9.38
N LEU A 119 13.46 0.36 -10.46
CA LEU A 119 13.87 1.66 -10.96
C LEU A 119 13.52 2.82 -10.00
N LEU A 120 12.39 2.71 -9.27
CA LEU A 120 12.04 3.67 -8.22
C LEU A 120 13.09 3.69 -7.11
N LYS A 121 13.54 2.52 -6.66
CA LYS A 121 14.60 2.40 -5.65
C LYS A 121 15.89 3.07 -6.12
N ASP A 122 16.29 2.78 -7.36
CA ASP A 122 17.49 3.36 -7.96
C ASP A 122 17.38 4.88 -8.07
N ALA A 123 16.24 5.41 -8.49
CA ALA A 123 16.00 6.86 -8.57
C ALA A 123 16.11 7.54 -7.19
N ILE A 124 15.56 6.93 -6.14
CA ILE A 124 15.65 7.45 -4.76
C ILE A 124 17.10 7.43 -4.28
N LEU A 125 17.84 6.34 -4.50
CA LEU A 125 19.25 6.21 -4.13
C LEU A 125 20.13 7.24 -4.86
N ASN A 126 19.81 7.51 -6.13
CA ASN A 126 20.50 8.50 -6.95
C ASN A 126 20.03 9.94 -6.68
N LYS A 127 19.09 10.14 -5.75
CA LYS A 127 18.49 11.45 -5.41
C LYS A 127 17.87 12.16 -6.61
N ASP A 128 17.34 11.41 -7.56
CA ASP A 128 16.68 11.95 -8.74
C ASP A 128 15.18 12.06 -8.49
N ILE A 129 14.71 13.27 -8.19
CA ILE A 129 13.30 13.52 -7.88
C ILE A 129 12.39 13.34 -9.10
N GLU A 130 12.87 13.62 -10.31
CA GLU A 130 12.04 13.53 -11.52
C GLU A 130 11.91 12.08 -11.96
N GLU A 131 12.96 11.28 -11.87
CA GLU A 131 12.87 9.83 -12.05
C GLU A 131 12.03 9.16 -10.95
N THR A 132 12.17 9.61 -9.70
CA THR A 132 11.35 9.11 -8.58
C THR A 132 9.87 9.33 -8.89
N LYS A 133 9.48 10.55 -9.28
CA LYS A 133 8.11 10.88 -9.70
C LYS A 133 7.65 10.02 -10.88
N ARG A 134 8.49 9.85 -11.90
CA ARG A 134 8.17 9.03 -13.07
C ARG A 134 7.90 7.58 -12.69
N HIS A 135 8.72 6.99 -11.82
CA HIS A 135 8.53 5.60 -11.42
C HIS A 135 7.38 5.40 -10.44
N VAL A 136 7.02 6.41 -9.61
CA VAL A 136 5.74 6.41 -8.86
C VAL A 136 4.54 6.30 -9.81
N VAL A 137 4.50 7.13 -10.85
CA VAL A 137 3.45 7.06 -11.89
C VAL A 137 3.51 5.71 -12.63
N GLY A 138 4.73 5.24 -12.94
CA GLY A 138 4.95 3.99 -13.65
C GLY A 138 4.51 2.74 -12.88
N VAL A 139 4.63 2.72 -11.55
CA VAL A 139 4.06 1.67 -10.69
C VAL A 139 2.53 1.71 -10.80
N LEU A 140 1.91 2.86 -10.53
CA LEU A 140 0.46 3.00 -10.58
C LEU A 140 -0.15 2.64 -11.93
N ALA A 141 0.44 3.13 -13.02
CA ALA A 141 -0.03 2.84 -14.36
C ALA A 141 -0.06 1.33 -14.63
N ARG A 142 0.97 0.60 -14.20
CA ARG A 142 1.02 -0.86 -14.37
C ARG A 142 0.02 -1.57 -13.46
N THR A 143 -0.10 -1.15 -12.21
CA THR A 143 -1.07 -1.73 -11.29
C THR A 143 -2.51 -1.61 -11.81
N TYR A 144 -2.88 -0.47 -12.39
CA TYR A 144 -4.22 -0.28 -12.95
C TYR A 144 -4.41 -0.88 -14.35
N LEU A 145 -3.42 -0.75 -15.25
CA LEU A 145 -3.63 -0.98 -16.69
C LEU A 145 -3.09 -2.33 -17.18
N CYS A 146 -2.23 -2.98 -16.40
CA CYS A 146 -1.73 -4.32 -16.74
C CYS A 146 -2.47 -5.44 -16.03
N LEU A 147 -3.51 -5.14 -15.22
CA LEU A 147 -4.32 -6.17 -14.58
C LEU A 147 -4.88 -7.12 -15.66
N PRO A 148 -4.77 -8.45 -15.49
CA PRO A 148 -5.24 -9.39 -16.50
C PRO A 148 -6.73 -9.25 -16.81
N GLU A 149 -7.12 -9.37 -18.08
CA GLU A 149 -8.53 -9.21 -18.51
C GLU A 149 -9.49 -10.25 -17.90
N PHE A 150 -8.96 -11.38 -17.46
CA PHE A 150 -9.76 -12.42 -16.80
C PHE A 150 -9.98 -12.14 -15.31
N ALA A 151 -9.35 -11.11 -14.72
CA ALA A 151 -9.66 -10.68 -13.37
C ALA A 151 -11.16 -10.36 -13.26
N ARG A 152 -11.80 -10.80 -12.17
CA ARG A 152 -13.24 -10.63 -11.93
C ARG A 152 -13.54 -9.82 -10.67
N PHE A 153 -12.61 -8.95 -10.28
CA PHE A 153 -12.78 -7.97 -9.22
C PHE A 153 -12.56 -6.56 -9.77
N SER A 154 -13.10 -5.59 -9.05
CA SER A 154 -12.89 -4.18 -9.29
C SER A 154 -11.83 -3.66 -8.32
N ILE A 155 -10.70 -3.16 -8.85
CA ILE A 155 -9.68 -2.49 -8.02
C ILE A 155 -10.33 -1.38 -7.19
N ARG A 156 -11.29 -0.62 -7.75
CA ARG A 156 -11.97 0.45 -7.03
C ARG A 156 -12.73 -0.06 -5.83
N GLU A 157 -13.53 -1.13 -6.00
CA GLU A 157 -14.34 -1.68 -4.91
C GLU A 157 -13.46 -2.23 -3.79
N ASP A 158 -12.40 -2.94 -4.16
CA ASP A 158 -11.43 -3.48 -3.20
C ASP A 158 -10.68 -2.35 -2.48
N LEU A 159 -10.25 -1.31 -3.20
CA LEU A 159 -9.57 -0.15 -2.61
C LEU A 159 -10.46 0.61 -1.62
N VAL A 160 -11.77 0.67 -1.85
CA VAL A 160 -12.74 1.22 -0.87
C VAL A 160 -12.77 0.36 0.39
N GLN A 161 -12.78 -0.97 0.27
CA GLN A 161 -12.77 -1.87 1.44
C GLN A 161 -11.47 -1.79 2.23
N ILE A 162 -10.34 -1.70 1.53
CA ILE A 162 -9.00 -1.52 2.14
C ILE A 162 -8.88 -0.16 2.82
N THR A 163 -9.40 0.90 2.20
CA THR A 163 -9.45 2.23 2.82
C THR A 163 -10.33 2.23 4.06
N LYS A 164 -11.51 1.58 4.00
CA LYS A 164 -12.41 1.43 5.13
C LYS A 164 -11.75 0.65 6.27
N ALA A 165 -11.08 -0.45 5.97
CA ALA A 165 -10.30 -1.21 6.94
C ALA A 165 -9.19 -0.34 7.55
N SER A 166 -8.50 0.45 6.74
CA SER A 166 -7.47 1.38 7.21
C SER A 166 -8.03 2.47 8.12
N LEU A 167 -9.16 3.09 7.80
CA LEU A 167 -9.83 4.07 8.66
C LEU A 167 -10.30 3.45 9.98
N SER A 168 -10.68 2.18 9.99
CA SER A 168 -11.05 1.47 11.23
C SER A 168 -9.87 1.25 12.20
N LYS A 169 -8.63 1.61 11.81
CA LYS A 169 -7.47 1.65 12.70
C LYS A 169 -7.51 2.86 13.64
N ILE A 170 -8.35 3.86 13.36
CA ILE A 170 -8.52 5.06 14.18
C ILE A 170 -9.48 4.74 15.32
N CYS A 171 -9.07 5.05 16.56
CA CYS A 171 -9.91 4.90 17.74
C CYS A 171 -10.97 6.01 17.76
N PRO A 172 -12.27 5.69 17.85
CA PRO A 172 -13.33 6.70 17.80
C PRO A 172 -13.31 7.67 18.98
N THR A 173 -12.94 7.20 20.17
CA THR A 173 -12.90 7.99 21.41
C THR A 173 -11.56 7.87 22.13
N GLU A 174 -11.32 8.75 23.09
CA GLU A 174 -10.09 8.72 23.91
C GLU A 174 -10.08 7.48 24.81
N GLU A 175 -11.23 7.06 25.32
CA GLU A 175 -11.36 5.82 26.09
C GLU A 175 -10.96 4.61 25.25
N ASP A 176 -11.42 4.53 23.99
CA ASP A 176 -11.02 3.47 23.07
C ASP A 176 -9.50 3.51 22.77
N ALA A 177 -8.90 4.71 22.73
CA ALA A 177 -7.46 4.88 22.55
C ALA A 177 -6.67 4.40 23.78
N GLN A 178 -7.11 4.76 24.99
CA GLN A 178 -6.53 4.29 26.26
C GLN A 178 -6.60 2.77 26.37
N MET A 179 -7.76 2.18 26.08
CA MET A 179 -7.93 0.72 26.04
C MET A 179 -7.00 0.05 25.02
N THR A 180 -6.76 0.69 23.86
CA THR A 180 -5.83 0.14 22.87
C THR A 180 -4.39 0.18 23.36
N VAL A 181 -3.99 1.27 24.01
CA VAL A 181 -2.66 1.40 24.63
C VAL A 181 -2.46 0.33 25.71
N GLU A 182 -3.45 0.11 26.58
CA GLU A 182 -3.41 -0.92 27.61
C GLU A 182 -3.23 -2.32 27.01
N LYS A 183 -3.97 -2.66 25.95
CA LYS A 183 -3.81 -3.95 25.26
C LYS A 183 -2.42 -4.14 24.66
N TYR A 184 -1.86 -3.10 24.04
CA TYR A 184 -0.48 -3.19 23.56
C TYR A 184 0.52 -3.33 24.73
N ALA A 185 0.28 -2.67 25.85
CA ALA A 185 1.12 -2.79 27.04
C ALA A 185 1.06 -4.22 27.64
N GLU A 186 -0.10 -4.88 27.62
CA GLU A 186 -0.26 -6.30 27.99
C GLU A 186 0.58 -7.23 27.09
N GLU A 187 0.75 -6.86 25.82
CA GLU A 187 1.63 -7.55 24.87
C GLU A 187 3.12 -7.13 24.99
N GLY A 188 3.47 -6.29 25.96
CA GLY A 188 4.83 -5.78 26.17
C GLY A 188 5.26 -4.68 25.20
N CYS A 189 4.30 -4.03 24.54
CA CYS A 189 4.54 -2.98 23.55
C CYS A 189 4.15 -1.59 24.09
N GLU A 190 5.13 -0.70 24.18
CA GLU A 190 4.93 0.67 24.64
C GLU A 190 4.38 1.53 23.50
N THR A 191 3.20 2.13 23.70
CA THR A 191 2.49 2.91 22.67
C THR A 191 1.97 4.22 23.22
N HIS A 192 1.67 5.15 22.32
CA HIS A 192 1.00 6.42 22.62
C HIS A 192 -0.01 6.73 21.52
N TYR A 193 -0.92 7.67 21.76
CA TYR A 193 -1.90 8.09 20.76
C TYR A 193 -1.84 9.59 20.49
N LYS A 194 -2.28 9.99 19.30
CA LYS A 194 -2.43 11.38 18.87
C LYS A 194 -3.81 11.58 18.25
N PRO A 195 -4.43 12.76 18.44
CA PRO A 195 -5.66 13.07 17.73
C PRO A 195 -5.41 13.08 16.22
N THR A 196 -6.42 12.72 15.45
CA THR A 196 -6.41 12.82 13.98
C THR A 196 -7.13 14.09 13.51
N PRO A 197 -6.89 14.58 12.28
CA PRO A 197 -7.45 15.84 11.79
C PRO A 197 -8.98 15.91 11.78
N THR A 198 -9.67 14.81 11.45
CA THR A 198 -11.14 14.84 11.38
C THR A 198 -11.84 14.34 12.64
N GLY A 199 -11.08 13.80 13.60
CA GLY A 199 -11.55 13.34 14.90
C GLY A 199 -11.23 11.87 15.15
N GLY A 200 -11.03 11.52 16.43
CA GLY A 200 -10.53 10.21 16.84
C GLY A 200 -9.04 10.23 17.15
N PHE A 201 -8.47 9.04 17.36
CA PHE A 201 -7.10 8.89 17.86
C PHE A 201 -6.34 7.78 17.12
N ALA A 202 -5.16 8.12 16.64
CA ALA A 202 -4.23 7.21 15.99
C ALA A 202 -3.21 6.67 17.01
N ILE A 203 -2.99 5.36 17.03
CA ILE A 203 -2.03 4.70 17.93
C ILE A 203 -0.67 4.56 17.25
N TYR A 204 0.40 4.86 17.98
CA TYR A 204 1.77 4.78 17.49
C TYR A 204 2.66 4.02 18.47
N SER A 205 3.60 3.25 17.93
CA SER A 205 4.71 2.68 18.71
C SER A 205 5.59 3.79 19.29
N SER A 206 5.88 3.74 20.59
CA SER A 206 6.66 4.79 21.26
C SER A 206 8.18 4.66 21.06
N LYS A 207 8.65 3.50 20.59
CA LYS A 207 10.07 3.22 20.33
C LYS A 207 10.22 2.06 19.36
N GLU A 208 11.45 1.84 18.90
CA GLU A 208 11.78 0.58 18.24
C GLU A 208 11.66 -0.58 19.23
N GLN A 209 10.86 -1.59 18.90
CA GLN A 209 10.58 -2.72 19.81
C GLN A 209 10.11 -3.97 19.04
N ILE A 210 9.99 -5.10 19.74
CA ILE A 210 9.45 -6.34 19.19
C ILE A 210 7.99 -6.46 19.60
N LEU A 211 7.12 -6.68 18.62
CA LEU A 211 5.70 -6.98 18.82
C LEU A 211 5.38 -8.27 18.05
N ARG A 212 4.92 -9.32 18.75
CA ARG A 212 4.53 -10.61 18.13
C ARG A 212 5.63 -11.25 17.27
N GLY A 213 6.89 -11.09 17.67
CA GLY A 213 8.05 -11.62 16.95
C GLY A 213 8.57 -10.72 15.83
N GLU A 214 7.89 -9.60 15.54
CA GLU A 214 8.29 -8.66 14.50
C GLU A 214 8.91 -7.39 15.09
N LYS A 215 9.96 -6.90 14.42
CA LYS A 215 10.55 -5.61 14.74
C LYS A 215 9.66 -4.48 14.20
N ILE A 216 9.17 -3.63 15.09
CA ILE A 216 8.43 -2.42 14.74
C ILE A 216 9.25 -1.17 15.07
N SER A 217 9.18 -0.16 14.20
CA SER A 217 9.89 1.11 14.41
C SER A 217 9.18 2.00 15.42
N GLU A 218 9.92 2.97 15.97
CA GLU A 218 9.31 4.13 16.62
C GLU A 218 8.35 4.83 15.64
N ASN A 219 7.24 5.35 16.16
CA ASN A 219 6.17 6.01 15.41
C ASN A 219 5.51 5.13 14.33
N LYS A 220 5.69 3.80 14.34
CA LYS A 220 4.87 2.90 13.52
C LYS A 220 3.41 3.05 13.92
N PHE A 221 2.53 3.32 12.96
CA PHE A 221 1.09 3.36 13.16
C PHE A 221 0.54 1.95 13.43
N LEU A 222 -0.29 1.81 14.46
CA LEU A 222 -0.79 0.53 14.96
C LEU A 222 -2.33 0.45 14.89
N LYS A 223 -2.85 -0.78 14.96
CA LYS A 223 -4.28 -1.06 14.76
C LYS A 223 -5.06 -0.79 16.05
N PHE A 224 -6.22 -0.14 15.93
CA PHE A 224 -7.25 -0.11 16.98
C PHE A 224 -7.66 -1.53 17.40
N TYR A 225 -7.97 -1.78 18.68
CA TYR A 225 -8.30 -3.13 19.15
C TYR A 225 -9.60 -3.72 18.56
N LYS A 226 -10.49 -2.90 17.99
CA LYS A 226 -11.67 -3.33 17.21
C LYS A 226 -11.51 -3.08 15.72
N TRP A 227 -10.27 -2.98 15.24
CA TRP A 227 -9.96 -2.88 13.82
C TRP A 227 -10.64 -4.00 13.04
N GLN A 228 -11.05 -3.68 11.81
CA GLN A 228 -11.74 -4.60 10.92
C GLN A 228 -10.90 -4.89 9.68
N GLU A 229 -10.83 -6.16 9.32
CA GLU A 229 -10.25 -6.60 8.05
C GLU A 229 -11.09 -6.10 6.86
N PRO A 230 -10.45 -5.86 5.70
CA PRO A 230 -11.17 -5.57 4.47
C PRO A 230 -12.06 -6.77 4.11
N LYS A 231 -13.28 -6.48 3.65
CA LYS A 231 -14.24 -7.51 3.25
C LYS A 231 -14.53 -7.37 1.78
N PHE A 232 -13.92 -8.24 0.99
CA PHE A 232 -14.08 -8.24 -0.44
C PHE A 232 -15.34 -8.99 -0.88
N GLU A 233 -15.96 -8.52 -1.96
CA GLU A 233 -17.05 -9.27 -2.61
C GLU A 233 -16.54 -10.64 -3.08
N PRO A 234 -17.24 -11.75 -2.75
CA PRO A 234 -16.83 -13.07 -3.16
C PRO A 234 -16.84 -13.24 -4.68
N ILE A 235 -15.83 -13.92 -5.21
CA ILE A 235 -15.81 -14.41 -6.60
C ILE A 235 -16.07 -15.90 -6.55
N ASP A 236 -17.14 -16.37 -7.19
CA ASP A 236 -17.61 -17.76 -7.14
C ASP A 236 -17.03 -18.67 -8.24
N ASN A 237 -16.31 -18.10 -9.22
CA ASN A 237 -15.74 -18.85 -10.34
C ASN A 237 -14.24 -19.15 -10.15
N GLU A 238 -13.89 -20.39 -9.82
CA GLU A 238 -12.50 -20.83 -9.61
C GLU A 238 -11.59 -20.64 -10.85
N GLN A 239 -12.12 -20.81 -12.07
CA GLN A 239 -11.35 -20.60 -13.31
C GLN A 239 -10.91 -19.14 -13.50
N THR A 240 -11.56 -18.21 -12.79
CA THR A 240 -11.23 -16.77 -12.81
C THR A 240 -10.30 -16.35 -11.68
N ARG A 241 -10.18 -17.18 -10.64
CA ARG A 241 -9.28 -16.92 -9.50
C ARG A 241 -7.83 -17.11 -9.92
N TRP A 242 -7.51 -18.20 -10.61
CA TRP A 242 -6.13 -18.48 -11.05
C TRP A 242 -6.08 -18.96 -12.49
N ASN A 243 -5.39 -18.17 -13.31
CA ASN A 243 -4.95 -18.58 -14.63
C ASN A 243 -3.49 -18.09 -14.76
N HIS A 244 -2.57 -19.02 -14.96
CA HIS A 244 -1.17 -18.69 -15.24
C HIS A 244 -0.63 -19.63 -16.32
N TYR A 245 0.23 -19.10 -17.18
CA TYR A 245 0.87 -19.91 -18.21
C TYR A 245 2.18 -20.49 -17.65
N ASN A 246 2.31 -21.82 -17.67
CA ASN A 246 3.42 -22.58 -17.05
C ASN A 246 4.82 -22.31 -17.65
N THR A 247 4.96 -21.37 -18.58
CA THR A 247 6.14 -21.23 -19.44
C THR A 247 7.00 -20.00 -19.14
N LYS A 248 6.58 -19.11 -18.23
CA LYS A 248 7.33 -17.87 -17.92
C LYS A 248 7.90 -17.90 -16.50
N THR A 249 9.19 -17.56 -16.39
CA THR A 249 9.89 -17.34 -15.12
C THR A 249 9.27 -16.15 -14.38
N PHE A 250 8.96 -16.31 -13.10
CA PHE A 250 8.42 -15.22 -12.26
C PHE A 250 9.58 -14.40 -11.68
N LYS A 251 9.93 -13.29 -12.34
CA LYS A 251 11.16 -12.53 -12.03
C LYS A 251 11.10 -11.82 -10.68
N ALA A 252 9.92 -11.35 -10.29
CA ALA A 252 9.73 -10.62 -9.03
C ALA A 252 10.08 -11.47 -7.79
N LEU A 253 10.08 -12.82 -7.90
CA LEU A 253 10.54 -13.70 -6.82
C LEU A 253 11.93 -13.36 -6.30
N ALA A 254 12.81 -12.81 -7.13
CA ALA A 254 14.14 -12.36 -6.72
C ALA A 254 14.10 -11.36 -5.54
N LEU A 255 13.02 -10.57 -5.42
CA LEU A 255 12.86 -9.58 -4.37
C LEU A 255 12.58 -10.19 -2.99
N ILE A 256 12.00 -11.39 -2.94
CA ILE A 256 11.72 -12.13 -1.68
C ILE A 256 12.74 -13.24 -1.41
N GLU A 257 13.34 -13.83 -2.46
CA GLU A 257 14.37 -14.86 -2.31
C GLU A 257 15.72 -14.31 -1.86
N SER A 258 16.03 -13.04 -2.19
CA SER A 258 17.25 -12.35 -1.75
C SER A 258 17.34 -12.10 -0.22
N GLN A 259 16.27 -12.38 0.53
CA GLN A 259 16.25 -12.31 2.01
C GLN A 259 16.46 -13.66 2.69
N ALA A 260 16.51 -14.77 1.94
CA ALA A 260 16.67 -16.13 2.46
C ALA A 260 18.13 -16.66 2.41
N ALA A 261 19.11 -15.81 2.06
CA ALA A 261 20.53 -16.14 1.93
C ALA A 261 21.40 -15.35 2.92
#